data_AF-A0A2D5VYP8-F1
#
_entry.id   AF-A0A2D5VYP8-F1
#
_cell.length_a   1.000
_cell.length_b   1.000
_cell.length_c   1.000
_cell.angle_alpha   90.00
_cell.angle_beta   90.00
_cell.angle_gamma   90.00
#
_symmetry.space_group_name_H-M   'P 1'
#
loop_
_entity.id
_entity.type
_entity.pdbx_description
1 polymer ?
#
loop_
_entity_poly.entity_id
_entity_poly.type
_entity_poly.pdbx_seq_one_letter_code
_entity_poly.pdbx_strand_id
1 'polypeptide(L)'
;MVKLGVQCRSTPAGFTLIELLVVIAILSILASMLLPALSRAKGKAHQIKCLSNMRQLQMSLQMYADDHDDQLPPRISGHQNWVSALKPYYQVDAIVKCPADGFFAHHSFLINGFNDFFAVKLSKEQFDVYKQWQWPVGMRMAHIPEPSNTITFGEKRKSSYHAHMDFYQGDGNDVQEIDQAKHGARREGEGGGANAAFADGSVRFMKEGTMLSPENLWAVTDQWRHAPPPEKDSITP
;
A
#
# COMPACT_ATOMS: atom_id res chain seq x y z
N MET A 1 -21.42 82.92 -7.08
CA MET A 1 -20.98 81.70 -6.35
C MET A 1 -20.08 80.89 -7.28
N VAL A 2 -18.76 80.97 -7.08
CA VAL A 2 -17.77 80.17 -7.83
C VAL A 2 -17.39 78.97 -6.97
N LYS A 3 -17.73 77.75 -7.40
CA LYS A 3 -17.27 76.50 -6.78
C LYS A 3 -15.85 76.21 -7.31
N LEU A 4 -14.83 76.43 -6.48
CA LEU A 4 -13.48 75.90 -6.70
C LEU A 4 -13.48 74.40 -6.38
N GLY A 5 -13.54 73.56 -7.41
CA GLY A 5 -13.34 72.12 -7.27
C GLY A 5 -11.85 71.79 -7.18
N VAL A 6 -11.39 71.35 -6.01
CA VAL A 6 -10.04 70.80 -5.83
C VAL A 6 -10.03 69.40 -6.46
N GLN A 7 -9.27 69.22 -7.55
CA GLN A 7 -8.98 67.90 -8.13
C GLN A 7 -7.68 67.37 -7.54
N CYS A 8 -7.76 66.44 -6.59
CA CYS A 8 -6.63 65.62 -6.17
C CYS A 8 -6.24 64.67 -7.31
N ARG A 9 -5.15 64.97 -8.02
CA ARG A 9 -4.56 64.04 -8.99
C ARG A 9 -3.89 62.88 -8.24
N SER A 10 -4.44 61.67 -8.32
CA SER A 10 -3.69 60.47 -7.96
C SER A 10 -2.75 60.14 -9.11
N THR A 11 -1.46 60.47 -8.98
CA THR A 11 -0.44 59.92 -9.88
C THR A 11 -0.36 58.42 -9.64
N PRO A 12 -0.56 57.55 -10.65
CA PRO A 12 -0.33 56.12 -10.48
C PRO A 12 1.16 55.91 -10.17
N ALA A 13 1.45 55.35 -9.00
CA ALA A 13 2.79 54.87 -8.70
C ALA A 13 3.07 53.68 -9.63
N GLY A 14 3.91 53.90 -10.64
CA GLY A 14 4.32 52.84 -11.57
C GLY A 14 5.30 51.89 -10.88
N PHE A 15 4.99 50.60 -10.93
CA PHE A 15 5.87 49.56 -10.41
C PHE A 15 7.10 49.43 -11.31
N THR A 16 8.31 49.49 -10.76
CA THR A 16 9.52 49.35 -11.56
C THR A 16 9.81 47.88 -11.85
N LEU A 17 10.47 47.62 -12.99
CA LEU A 17 10.89 46.26 -13.35
C LEU A 17 11.85 45.67 -12.30
N ILE A 18 12.68 46.51 -11.67
CA ILE A 18 13.61 46.08 -10.61
C ILE A 18 12.85 45.66 -9.34
N GLU A 19 11.84 46.40 -8.92
CA GLU A 19 11.00 46.02 -7.76
C GLU A 19 10.32 44.65 -8.00
N LEU A 20 9.84 44.39 -9.22
CA LEU A 20 9.28 43.08 -9.55
C LEU A 20 10.33 41.97 -9.49
N LEU A 21 11.51 42.22 -10.06
CA LEU A 21 12.60 41.23 -10.10
C LEU A 21 13.09 40.84 -8.71
N VAL A 22 13.24 41.81 -7.80
CA VAL A 22 13.70 41.54 -6.43
C VAL A 22 12.65 40.71 -5.67
N VAL A 23 11.36 41.00 -5.85
CA VAL A 23 10.28 40.25 -5.19
C VAL A 23 10.23 38.80 -5.66
N ILE A 24 10.27 38.56 -6.98
CA ILE A 24 10.27 37.17 -7.49
C ILE A 24 11.54 36.41 -7.10
N ALA A 25 12.68 37.10 -6.99
CA ALA A 25 13.94 36.51 -6.54
C ALA A 25 13.83 36.02 -5.09
N ILE A 26 13.29 36.84 -4.19
CA ILE A 26 13.06 36.47 -2.79
C ILE A 26 12.03 35.32 -2.69
N LEU A 27 10.92 35.40 -3.42
CA LEU A 27 9.91 34.32 -3.45
C LEU A 27 10.50 32.99 -3.92
N SER A 28 11.38 33.02 -4.93
CA SER A 28 12.03 31.82 -5.46
C SER A 28 12.98 31.19 -4.45
N ILE A 29 13.76 31.99 -3.72
CA ILE A 29 14.65 31.50 -2.65
C ILE A 29 13.83 30.83 -1.56
N LEU A 30 12.77 31.50 -1.07
CA LEU A 30 11.90 30.95 -0.03
C LEU A 30 11.20 29.67 -0.47
N ALA A 31 10.67 29.63 -1.70
CA ALA A 31 10.02 28.45 -2.25
C ALA A 31 11.00 27.27 -2.36
N SER A 32 12.24 27.50 -2.79
CA SER A 32 13.25 26.44 -2.94
C SER A 32 13.58 25.72 -1.63
N MET A 33 13.50 26.42 -0.49
CA MET A 33 13.71 25.83 0.84
C MET A 33 12.46 25.07 1.34
N LEU A 34 11.27 25.48 0.93
CA LEU A 34 10.00 24.88 1.38
C LEU A 34 9.60 23.63 0.60
N LEU A 35 9.89 23.56 -0.71
CA LEU A 35 9.47 22.45 -1.57
C LEU A 35 9.97 21.07 -1.10
N PRO A 36 11.24 20.89 -0.66
CA PRO A 36 11.71 19.60 -0.16
C PRO A 36 10.98 19.17 1.12
N ALA A 37 10.73 20.09 2.04
CA ALA A 37 10.02 19.82 3.29
C ALA A 37 8.55 19.44 3.02
N LEU A 38 7.87 20.18 2.15
CA LEU A 38 6.49 19.91 1.77
C LEU A 38 6.36 18.56 1.04
N SER A 39 7.30 18.23 0.15
CA SER A 39 7.31 16.93 -0.53
C SER A 39 7.43 15.76 0.46
N ARG A 40 8.26 15.90 1.51
CA ARG A 40 8.40 14.87 2.56
C ARG A 40 7.14 14.78 3.42
N ALA A 41 6.58 15.91 3.82
CA ALA A 41 5.34 15.97 4.60
C ALA A 41 4.18 15.32 3.84
N LYS A 42 4.05 15.58 2.52
CA LYS A 42 3.05 14.93 1.66
C LYS A 42 3.25 13.42 1.59
N GLY A 43 4.49 12.95 1.44
CA GLY A 43 4.80 11.52 1.44
C GLY A 43 4.39 10.84 2.75
N LYS A 44 4.68 11.45 3.90
CA LYS A 44 4.26 10.94 5.21
C LYS A 44 2.73 11.00 5.40
N ALA A 45 2.07 12.03 4.91
CA ALA A 45 0.62 12.11 4.92
C ALA A 45 -0.02 10.98 4.08
N HIS A 46 0.54 10.68 2.91
CA HIS A 46 0.13 9.55 2.09
C HIS A 46 0.32 8.23 2.85
N GLN A 47 1.50 7.99 3.44
CA GLN A 47 1.78 6.81 4.26
C GLN A 47 0.75 6.61 5.37
N ILE A 48 0.48 7.65 6.17
CA ILE A 48 -0.49 7.59 7.28
C ILE A 48 -1.89 7.27 6.75
N LYS A 49 -2.28 7.86 5.61
CA LYS A 49 -3.57 7.57 5.01
C LYS A 49 -3.66 6.14 4.48
N CYS A 50 -2.61 5.62 3.84
CA CYS A 50 -2.57 4.22 3.40
C CYS A 50 -2.68 3.26 4.59
N LEU A 51 -1.98 3.56 5.69
CA LEU A 51 -2.05 2.79 6.93
C LEU A 51 -3.48 2.81 7.53
N SER A 52 -4.14 3.97 7.56
CA SER A 52 -5.54 4.08 8.00
C SER A 52 -6.54 3.35 7.10
N ASN A 53 -6.32 3.37 5.78
CA ASN A 53 -7.11 2.62 4.81
C ASN A 53 -6.95 1.10 5.03
N MET A 54 -5.71 0.64 5.22
CA MET A 54 -5.40 -0.76 5.50
C MET A 54 -6.00 -1.24 6.83
N ARG A 55 -6.03 -0.40 7.88
CA ARG A 55 -6.77 -0.72 9.12
C ARG A 55 -8.26 -0.96 8.87
N GLN A 56 -8.89 -0.12 8.06
CA GLN A 56 -10.30 -0.30 7.69
C GLN A 56 -10.51 -1.60 6.89
N LEU A 57 -9.59 -1.95 5.99
CA LEU A 57 -9.62 -3.22 5.29
C LEU A 57 -9.44 -4.42 6.22
N GLN A 58 -8.52 -4.34 7.18
CA GLN A 58 -8.30 -5.42 8.14
C GLN A 58 -9.51 -5.64 9.04
N MET A 59 -10.18 -4.56 9.49
CA MET A 59 -11.45 -4.68 10.20
C MET A 59 -12.55 -5.28 9.30
N SER A 60 -12.60 -4.89 8.03
CA SER A 60 -13.53 -5.46 7.06
C SER A 60 -13.30 -6.96 6.86
N LEU A 61 -12.04 -7.39 6.85
CA LEU A 61 -11.66 -8.78 6.75
C LEU A 61 -12.07 -9.60 7.98
N GLN A 62 -11.92 -9.04 9.18
CA GLN A 62 -12.37 -9.69 10.42
C GLN A 62 -13.90 -9.85 10.44
N MET A 63 -14.65 -8.80 10.09
CA MET A 63 -16.11 -8.89 9.98
C MET A 63 -16.54 -9.92 8.92
N TYR A 64 -15.83 -10.00 7.80
CA TYR A 64 -16.07 -11.05 6.81
C TYR A 64 -15.83 -12.44 7.42
N ALA A 65 -14.70 -12.65 8.10
CA ALA A 65 -14.42 -13.95 8.71
C ALA A 65 -15.49 -14.35 9.73
N ASP A 66 -15.96 -13.42 10.55
CA ASP A 66 -17.03 -13.64 11.52
C ASP A 66 -18.34 -14.12 10.85
N ASP A 67 -18.68 -13.55 9.69
CA ASP A 67 -19.90 -13.92 8.93
C ASP A 67 -19.72 -15.18 8.06
N HIS A 68 -18.49 -15.64 7.84
CA HIS A 68 -18.15 -16.73 6.91
C HIS A 68 -17.47 -17.94 7.59
N ASP A 69 -17.92 -18.30 8.80
CA ASP A 69 -17.38 -19.43 9.58
C ASP A 69 -15.86 -19.35 9.79
N ASP A 70 -15.33 -18.18 10.14
CA ASP A 70 -13.91 -17.90 10.34
C ASP A 70 -13.04 -18.03 9.06
N GLN A 71 -13.65 -18.16 7.88
CA GLN A 71 -12.92 -18.27 6.62
C GLN A 71 -12.54 -16.91 6.06
N LEU A 72 -11.31 -16.80 5.58
CA LEU A 72 -10.87 -15.66 4.78
C LEU A 72 -11.47 -15.75 3.36
N PRO A 73 -11.51 -14.63 2.60
CA PRO A 73 -11.97 -14.66 1.22
C PRO A 73 -11.17 -15.67 0.38
N PRO A 74 -11.83 -16.50 -0.44
CA PRO A 74 -11.15 -17.49 -1.28
C PRO A 74 -10.27 -16.82 -2.34
N ARG A 75 -9.21 -17.51 -2.73
CA ARG A 75 -8.26 -17.03 -3.75
C ARG A 75 -8.84 -17.18 -5.15
N ILE A 76 -9.56 -16.15 -5.60
CA ILE A 76 -10.22 -16.12 -6.92
C ILE A 76 -9.59 -15.03 -7.82
N SER A 77 -9.54 -15.28 -9.12
CA SER A 77 -9.04 -14.32 -10.11
C SER A 77 -10.15 -13.39 -10.65
N GLY A 78 -9.76 -12.29 -11.31
CA GLY A 78 -10.70 -11.38 -11.95
C GLY A 78 -11.48 -10.49 -10.96
N HIS A 79 -12.71 -10.13 -11.31
CA HIS A 79 -13.52 -9.15 -10.56
C HIS A 79 -14.15 -9.69 -9.27
N GLN A 80 -14.19 -11.03 -9.10
CA GLN A 80 -14.77 -11.70 -7.92
C GLN A 80 -13.75 -11.96 -6.81
N ASN A 81 -12.70 -11.14 -6.74
CA ASN A 81 -11.63 -11.28 -5.74
C ASN A 81 -12.03 -10.66 -4.38
N TRP A 82 -11.08 -10.65 -3.42
CA TRP A 82 -11.28 -10.10 -2.08
C TRP A 82 -11.87 -8.68 -2.04
N VAL A 83 -11.58 -7.83 -3.02
CA VAL A 83 -12.13 -6.45 -3.09
C VAL A 83 -13.65 -6.49 -3.17
N SER A 84 -14.18 -7.40 -3.99
CA SER A 84 -15.62 -7.62 -4.14
C SER A 84 -16.22 -8.35 -2.94
N ALA A 85 -15.50 -9.33 -2.39
CA ALA A 85 -15.94 -10.07 -1.20
C ALA A 85 -16.06 -9.18 0.03
N LEU A 86 -15.12 -8.24 0.21
CA LEU A 86 -15.13 -7.30 1.34
C LEU A 86 -16.01 -6.07 1.09
N LYS A 87 -16.54 -5.87 -0.12
CA LYS A 87 -17.33 -4.68 -0.48
C LYS A 87 -18.51 -4.39 0.47
N PRO A 88 -19.26 -5.38 0.97
CA PRO A 88 -20.33 -5.13 1.94
C PRO A 88 -19.83 -4.58 3.29
N TYR A 89 -18.57 -4.82 3.63
CA TYR A 89 -17.98 -4.57 4.93
C TYR A 89 -17.26 -3.22 5.03
N TYR A 90 -17.14 -2.48 3.92
CA TYR A 90 -16.61 -1.12 3.91
C TYR A 90 -17.48 -0.15 3.10
N GLN A 91 -17.55 1.09 3.57
CA GLN A 91 -18.43 2.10 2.98
C GLN A 91 -17.78 2.87 1.81
N VAL A 92 -16.46 3.05 1.84
CA VAL A 92 -15.77 3.98 0.93
C VAL A 92 -14.78 3.24 0.05
N ASP A 93 -14.97 3.26 -1.27
CA ASP A 93 -14.09 2.58 -2.23
C ASP A 93 -12.64 3.06 -2.21
N ALA A 94 -12.40 4.29 -1.74
CA ALA A 94 -11.05 4.82 -1.62
C ALA A 94 -10.18 4.03 -0.61
N ILE A 95 -10.75 3.20 0.27
CA ILE A 95 -9.96 2.43 1.23
C ILE A 95 -9.15 1.30 0.58
N VAL A 96 -9.50 0.83 -0.62
CA VAL A 96 -8.74 -0.20 -1.32
C VAL A 96 -7.50 0.35 -2.02
N LYS A 97 -7.29 1.68 -1.96
CA LYS A 97 -6.20 2.39 -2.61
C LYS A 97 -5.31 3.11 -1.60
N CYS A 98 -4.04 3.21 -1.95
CA CYS A 98 -3.06 4.03 -1.28
C CYS A 98 -2.87 5.32 -2.08
N PRO A 99 -3.01 6.52 -1.49
CA PRO A 99 -2.82 7.79 -2.20
C PRO A 99 -1.45 7.94 -2.89
N ALA A 100 -0.44 7.18 -2.49
CA ALA A 100 0.87 7.14 -3.15
C ALA A 100 0.79 6.60 -4.60
N ASP A 101 -0.15 5.70 -4.90
CA ASP A 101 -0.27 5.11 -6.24
C ASP A 101 -1.04 6.02 -7.22
N GLY A 102 -1.69 7.07 -6.70
CA GLY A 102 -2.52 7.98 -7.48
C GLY A 102 -3.92 7.44 -7.75
N PHE A 103 -4.70 8.24 -8.47
CA PHE A 103 -6.15 8.03 -8.59
C PHE A 103 -6.55 6.80 -9.43
N PHE A 104 -5.79 6.51 -10.50
CA PHE A 104 -6.09 5.46 -11.47
C PHE A 104 -5.64 4.06 -11.04
N ALA A 105 -5.01 3.91 -9.87
CA ALA A 105 -4.70 2.58 -9.34
C ALA A 105 -5.99 1.78 -9.16
N HIS A 106 -6.01 0.50 -9.54
CA HIS A 106 -7.18 -0.37 -9.31
C HIS A 106 -7.38 -0.62 -7.82
N HIS A 107 -6.35 -1.16 -7.17
CA HIS A 107 -6.21 -1.30 -5.73
C HIS A 107 -4.71 -1.34 -5.40
N SER A 108 -4.35 -1.05 -4.16
CA SER A 108 -2.95 -0.85 -3.74
C SER A 108 -2.41 -1.90 -2.78
N PHE A 109 -3.25 -2.89 -2.45
CA PHE A 109 -2.95 -3.92 -1.46
C PHE A 109 -3.12 -5.32 -2.05
N LEU A 110 -2.34 -6.28 -1.57
CA LEU A 110 -2.51 -7.72 -1.78
C LEU A 110 -3.06 -8.33 -0.51
N ILE A 111 -4.00 -9.26 -0.64
CA ILE A 111 -4.34 -10.17 0.45
C ILE A 111 -3.46 -11.44 0.36
N ASN A 112 -3.13 -12.04 1.50
CA ASN A 112 -2.43 -13.30 1.53
C ASN A 112 -3.29 -14.41 0.91
N GLY A 113 -2.72 -15.17 -0.03
CA GLY A 113 -3.40 -16.32 -0.62
C GLY A 113 -3.37 -17.57 0.27
N PHE A 114 -2.44 -17.67 1.22
CA PHE A 114 -2.19 -18.88 2.03
C PHE A 114 -1.97 -20.14 1.19
N ASN A 115 -1.35 -19.95 0.02
CA ASN A 115 -1.08 -21.02 -0.93
C ASN A 115 -0.11 -22.06 -0.37
N ASP A 116 0.79 -21.69 0.55
CA ASP A 116 1.69 -22.60 1.24
C ASP A 116 0.94 -23.54 2.20
N PHE A 117 -0.05 -23.02 2.94
CA PHE A 117 -0.96 -23.84 3.74
C PHE A 117 -1.72 -24.84 2.88
N PHE A 118 -2.31 -24.37 1.77
CA PHE A 118 -3.07 -25.25 0.87
C PHE A 118 -2.18 -26.28 0.17
N ALA A 119 -0.92 -25.96 -0.12
CA ALA A 119 0.04 -26.92 -0.68
C ALA A 119 0.30 -28.11 0.26
N VAL A 120 0.24 -27.89 1.58
CA VAL A 120 0.43 -28.96 2.59
C VAL A 120 -0.86 -29.70 2.90
N LYS A 121 -2.01 -29.00 2.90
CA LYS A 121 -3.30 -29.59 3.34
C LYS A 121 -4.10 -30.27 2.24
N LEU A 122 -3.94 -29.86 1.00
CA LEU A 122 -4.71 -30.41 -0.12
C LEU A 122 -3.99 -31.61 -0.75
N SER A 123 -4.76 -32.52 -1.36
CA SER A 123 -4.17 -33.49 -2.30
C SER A 123 -3.58 -32.76 -3.50
N LYS A 124 -2.72 -33.43 -4.26
CA LYS A 124 -2.11 -32.84 -5.46
C LYS A 124 -3.16 -32.35 -6.46
N GLU A 125 -4.20 -33.14 -6.69
CA GLU A 125 -5.30 -32.82 -7.61
C GLU A 125 -6.09 -31.60 -7.13
N GLN A 126 -6.37 -31.52 -5.83
CA GLN A 126 -7.04 -30.38 -5.21
C GLN A 126 -6.18 -29.12 -5.26
N PHE A 127 -4.87 -29.25 -5.05
CA PHE A 127 -3.95 -28.13 -5.14
C PHE A 127 -3.77 -27.63 -6.58
N ASP A 128 -3.87 -28.50 -7.58
CA ASP A 128 -3.89 -28.10 -8.99
C ASP A 128 -5.15 -27.25 -9.30
N VAL A 129 -6.31 -27.61 -8.76
CA VAL A 129 -7.53 -26.77 -8.83
C VAL A 129 -7.34 -25.43 -8.13
N TYR A 130 -6.69 -25.41 -6.97
CA TYR A 130 -6.35 -24.19 -6.25
C TYR A 130 -5.44 -23.25 -7.06
N LYS A 131 -4.39 -23.78 -7.69
CA LYS A 131 -3.51 -23.00 -8.57
C LYS A 131 -4.25 -22.40 -9.76
N GLN A 132 -5.32 -23.03 -10.21
CA GLN A 132 -6.21 -22.54 -11.29
C GLN A 132 -7.26 -21.53 -10.82
N TRP A 133 -7.20 -21.03 -9.58
CA TRP A 133 -8.12 -20.02 -9.01
C TRP A 133 -9.57 -20.52 -8.85
N GLN A 134 -9.76 -21.83 -8.77
CA GLN A 134 -11.08 -22.47 -8.71
C GLN A 134 -11.40 -23.07 -7.33
N TRP A 135 -10.54 -22.84 -6.33
CA TRP A 135 -10.77 -23.36 -4.99
C TRP A 135 -11.79 -22.49 -4.22
N PRO A 136 -12.88 -23.08 -3.71
CA PRO A 136 -14.05 -22.30 -3.26
C PRO A 136 -13.94 -21.75 -1.84
N VAL A 137 -13.00 -22.24 -1.03
CA VAL A 137 -12.90 -21.90 0.40
C VAL A 137 -11.58 -21.21 0.72
N GLY A 138 -11.61 -20.23 1.61
CA GLY A 138 -10.39 -19.63 2.14
C GLY A 138 -9.85 -20.37 3.36
N MET A 139 -8.63 -20.01 3.76
CA MET A 139 -8.06 -20.50 5.00
C MET A 139 -8.84 -19.92 6.19
N ARG A 140 -9.05 -20.73 7.23
CA ARG A 140 -9.65 -20.26 8.49
C ARG A 140 -8.63 -19.44 9.29
N MET A 141 -9.03 -18.32 9.89
CA MET A 141 -8.12 -17.51 10.70
C MET A 141 -7.55 -18.29 11.87
N ALA A 142 -8.34 -19.17 12.49
CA ALA A 142 -7.91 -20.05 13.57
C ALA A 142 -6.80 -21.05 13.18
N HIS A 143 -6.57 -21.29 11.88
CA HIS A 143 -5.48 -22.15 11.42
C HIS A 143 -4.14 -21.40 11.28
N ILE A 144 -4.10 -20.09 11.49
CA ILE A 144 -2.88 -19.30 11.41
C ILE A 144 -2.08 -19.50 12.70
N PRO A 145 -0.88 -20.14 12.67
CA PRO A 145 -0.15 -20.50 13.88
C PRO A 145 0.36 -19.28 14.65
N GLU A 146 0.81 -18.26 13.94
CA GLU A 146 1.39 -17.04 14.51
C GLU A 146 0.66 -15.79 13.99
N PRO A 147 -0.52 -15.43 14.54
CA PRO A 147 -1.31 -14.33 14.01
C PRO A 147 -0.59 -12.97 14.03
N SER A 148 0.23 -12.72 15.06
CA SER A 148 0.98 -11.46 15.20
C SER A 148 2.22 -11.35 14.30
N ASN A 149 2.66 -12.46 13.69
CA ASN A 149 3.79 -12.56 12.77
C ASN A 149 3.38 -13.12 11.40
N THR A 150 2.10 -13.02 11.05
CA THR A 150 1.57 -13.44 9.75
C THR A 150 0.85 -12.28 9.10
N ILE A 151 1.32 -11.87 7.92
CA ILE A 151 0.73 -10.80 7.13
C ILE A 151 -0.54 -11.31 6.44
N THR A 152 -1.64 -10.58 6.59
CA THR A 152 -2.90 -10.77 5.86
C THR A 152 -3.02 -9.82 4.69
N PHE A 153 -2.60 -8.56 4.86
CA PHE A 153 -2.52 -7.58 3.78
C PHE A 153 -1.17 -6.89 3.73
N GLY A 154 -0.71 -6.61 2.52
CA GLY A 154 0.49 -5.81 2.30
C GLY A 154 0.35 -4.89 1.10
N GLU A 155 1.18 -3.85 1.07
CA GLU A 155 1.24 -2.92 -0.05
C GLU A 155 1.96 -3.53 -1.25
N LYS A 156 1.38 -3.38 -2.44
CA LYS A 156 1.90 -3.96 -3.68
C LYS A 156 2.43 -2.90 -4.64
N ARG A 157 3.23 -3.29 -5.62
CA ARG A 157 3.74 -2.37 -6.65
C ARG A 157 2.60 -1.70 -7.39
N LYS A 158 2.75 -0.41 -7.72
CA LYS A 158 1.73 0.39 -8.42
C LYS A 158 1.27 -0.21 -9.75
N SER A 159 2.18 -0.84 -10.50
CA SER A 159 1.91 -1.46 -11.80
C SER A 159 1.30 -2.86 -11.70
N SER A 160 1.24 -3.44 -10.49
CA SER A 160 0.73 -4.78 -10.27
C SER A 160 -0.78 -4.83 -10.47
N TYR A 161 -1.26 -5.86 -11.18
CA TYR A 161 -2.68 -6.20 -11.24
C TYR A 161 -3.07 -7.32 -10.28
N HIS A 162 -2.11 -7.87 -9.54
CA HIS A 162 -2.34 -8.99 -8.63
C HIS A 162 -3.19 -8.56 -7.45
N ALA A 163 -4.15 -9.41 -7.07
CA ALA A 163 -5.02 -9.24 -5.90
C ALA A 163 -4.58 -10.10 -4.71
N HIS A 164 -3.92 -11.22 -4.97
CA HIS A 164 -3.49 -12.19 -3.98
C HIS A 164 -1.98 -12.41 -4.05
N MET A 165 -1.35 -12.56 -2.88
CA MET A 165 0.01 -13.03 -2.76
C MET A 165 0.04 -14.55 -3.02
N ASP A 166 0.96 -14.98 -3.88
CA ASP A 166 1.13 -16.38 -4.31
C ASP A 166 2.62 -16.76 -4.40
N PHE A 167 3.07 -17.75 -3.61
CA PHE A 167 4.45 -18.26 -3.67
C PHE A 167 4.70 -19.12 -4.92
N TYR A 168 3.66 -19.67 -5.53
CA TYR A 168 3.77 -20.62 -6.65
C TYR A 168 3.50 -19.97 -8.03
N GLN A 169 3.30 -18.66 -8.07
CA GLN A 169 3.11 -17.91 -9.32
C GLN A 169 4.44 -17.22 -9.72
N GLY A 170 4.93 -17.50 -10.94
CA GLY A 170 6.22 -16.98 -11.38
C GLY A 170 7.38 -17.49 -10.51
N ASP A 171 8.29 -16.60 -10.14
CA ASP A 171 9.35 -16.88 -9.15
C ASP A 171 8.89 -16.61 -7.70
N GLY A 172 7.60 -16.28 -7.50
CA GLY A 172 7.01 -15.90 -6.22
C GLY A 172 6.56 -14.42 -6.20
N ASN A 173 5.25 -14.19 -6.04
CA ASN A 173 4.69 -12.83 -5.99
C ASN A 173 5.06 -12.09 -4.69
N ASP A 174 5.50 -12.81 -3.66
CA ASP A 174 6.01 -12.24 -2.41
C ASP A 174 7.23 -11.34 -2.62
N VAL A 175 7.94 -11.54 -3.72
CA VAL A 175 9.13 -10.77 -4.10
C VAL A 175 8.82 -9.81 -5.25
N GLN A 176 8.12 -10.32 -6.25
CA GLN A 176 7.89 -9.62 -7.51
C GLN A 176 6.82 -8.54 -7.36
N GLU A 177 5.76 -8.78 -6.60
CA GLU A 177 4.58 -7.92 -6.58
C GLU A 177 4.48 -7.06 -5.33
N ILE A 178 5.14 -7.44 -4.25
CA ILE A 178 5.16 -6.67 -2.99
C ILE A 178 6.06 -5.44 -3.13
N ASP A 179 5.56 -4.30 -2.70
CA ASP A 179 6.34 -3.07 -2.65
C ASP A 179 6.78 -2.81 -1.20
N GLN A 180 7.92 -3.38 -0.81
CA GLN A 180 8.48 -3.22 0.54
C GLN A 180 9.05 -1.82 0.82
N ALA A 181 9.13 -0.95 -0.20
CA ALA A 181 9.69 0.39 -0.13
C ALA A 181 8.67 1.48 -0.50
N LYS A 182 7.37 1.14 -0.51
CA LYS A 182 6.29 2.03 -0.99
C LYS A 182 6.35 3.43 -0.38
N HIS A 183 6.68 3.51 0.89
CA HIS A 183 6.84 4.76 1.64
C HIS A 183 8.28 4.90 2.09
N GLY A 184 9.09 5.60 1.31
CA GLY A 184 10.52 5.78 1.59
C GLY A 184 11.06 7.11 1.09
N ALA A 185 12.12 7.59 1.75
CA ALA A 185 12.71 8.88 1.46
C ALA A 185 13.63 8.80 0.22
N ARG A 186 13.64 9.88 -0.58
CA ARG A 186 14.52 10.08 -1.76
C ARG A 186 16.03 10.12 -1.43
N ARG A 187 16.45 9.84 -0.19
CA ARG A 187 17.82 10.09 0.29
C ARG A 187 18.49 8.77 0.65
N GLU A 188 19.70 8.59 0.15
CA GLU A 188 20.57 7.44 0.44
C GLU A 188 20.76 7.28 1.96
N GLY A 189 20.40 6.12 2.50
CA GLY A 189 20.51 5.79 3.93
C GLY A 189 19.25 5.98 4.79
N GLU A 190 18.23 6.72 4.34
CA GLU A 190 16.92 6.77 5.01
C GLU A 190 16.05 5.62 4.47
N GLY A 191 16.17 4.44 5.08
CA GLY A 191 15.47 3.23 4.65
C GLY A 191 13.97 3.44 4.45
N GLY A 192 13.45 2.97 3.32
CA GLY A 192 12.03 2.94 3.04
C GLY A 192 11.30 1.89 3.85
N GLY A 193 10.01 1.75 3.56
CA GLY A 193 9.19 0.71 4.14
C GLY A 193 7.81 0.69 3.54
N ALA A 194 6.98 -0.21 4.03
CA ALA A 194 5.62 -0.39 3.59
C ALA A 194 4.71 -0.78 4.75
N ASN A 195 3.43 -0.49 4.62
CA ASN A 195 2.43 -0.89 5.59
C ASN A 195 2.02 -2.35 5.36
N ALA A 196 1.83 -3.08 6.45
CA ALA A 196 1.27 -4.42 6.44
C ALA A 196 0.24 -4.59 7.57
N ALA A 197 -0.82 -5.35 7.28
CA ALA A 197 -1.78 -5.84 8.25
C ALA A 197 -1.44 -7.28 8.62
N PHE A 198 -1.63 -7.60 9.89
CA PHE A 198 -1.35 -8.90 10.46
C PHE A 198 -2.65 -9.61 10.83
N ALA A 199 -2.61 -10.94 10.91
CA ALA A 199 -3.76 -11.75 11.26
C ALA A 199 -4.30 -11.47 12.67
N ASP A 200 -3.48 -10.93 13.58
CA ASP A 200 -3.92 -10.41 14.89
C ASP A 200 -4.75 -9.11 14.83
N GLY A 201 -4.96 -8.55 13.63
CA GLY A 201 -5.68 -7.30 13.41
C GLY A 201 -4.82 -6.04 13.48
N SER A 202 -3.55 -6.16 13.89
CA SER A 202 -2.66 -5.03 13.94
C SER A 202 -2.21 -4.60 12.55
N VAL A 203 -1.99 -3.29 12.36
CA VAL A 203 -1.46 -2.73 11.13
C VAL A 203 -0.24 -1.88 11.47
N ARG A 204 0.89 -2.24 10.86
CA ARG A 204 2.22 -1.75 11.23
C ARG A 204 2.95 -1.26 10.00
N PHE A 205 3.80 -0.25 10.19
CA PHE A 205 4.79 0.12 9.19
C PHE A 205 6.00 -0.79 9.36
N MET A 206 6.36 -1.49 8.29
CA MET A 206 7.48 -2.42 8.24
C MET A 206 8.62 -1.78 7.44
N LYS A 207 9.84 -1.88 7.96
CA LYS A 207 11.02 -1.43 7.25
C LYS A 207 11.26 -2.34 6.04
N GLU A 208 11.78 -1.79 4.96
CA GLU A 208 12.15 -2.56 3.78
C GLU A 208 13.02 -3.78 4.13
N GLY A 209 12.70 -4.94 3.55
CA GLY A 209 13.37 -6.23 3.79
C GLY A 209 12.84 -7.00 5.00
N THR A 210 12.20 -6.34 5.97
CA THR A 210 11.74 -7.00 7.22
C THR A 210 10.49 -7.86 7.06
N MET A 211 9.80 -7.78 5.90
CA MET A 211 8.65 -8.63 5.62
C MET A 211 9.06 -10.04 5.14
N LEU A 212 10.27 -10.19 4.60
CA LEU A 212 10.76 -11.44 4.01
C LEU A 212 11.99 -12.03 4.73
N SER A 213 12.65 -11.25 5.59
CA SER A 213 13.89 -11.65 6.27
C SER A 213 13.96 -11.03 7.67
N PRO A 214 14.42 -11.77 8.70
CA PRO A 214 14.99 -13.13 8.68
C PRO A 214 13.98 -14.25 8.43
N GLU A 215 12.70 -13.98 8.65
CA GLU A 215 11.59 -14.90 8.34
C GLU A 215 10.62 -14.26 7.36
N ASN A 216 10.00 -15.09 6.53
CA ASN A 216 8.96 -14.65 5.62
C ASN A 216 7.60 -14.55 6.34
N LEU A 217 7.19 -13.33 6.65
CA LEU A 217 5.95 -13.05 7.39
C LEU A 217 4.69 -13.33 6.56
N TRP A 218 4.81 -13.63 5.27
CA TRP A 218 3.69 -14.05 4.44
C TRP A 218 3.40 -15.55 4.50
N ALA A 219 4.36 -16.34 4.97
CA ALA A 219 4.22 -17.79 5.08
C ALA A 219 3.58 -18.20 6.40
N VAL A 220 2.85 -19.30 6.41
CA VAL A 220 2.32 -19.95 7.63
C VAL A 220 2.93 -21.34 7.85
N THR A 221 3.63 -21.87 6.86
CA THR A 221 4.35 -23.14 6.91
C THR A 221 5.85 -22.92 7.14
N ASP A 222 6.50 -23.83 7.88
CA ASP A 222 7.93 -23.71 8.21
C ASP A 222 8.83 -23.69 6.98
N GLN A 223 8.45 -24.42 5.93
CA GLN A 223 9.18 -24.49 4.66
C GLN A 223 9.38 -23.10 4.05
N TRP A 224 8.33 -22.27 4.05
CA TRP A 224 8.36 -20.95 3.43
C TRP A 224 8.71 -19.84 4.43
N ARG A 225 8.37 -20.02 5.72
CA ARG A 225 8.70 -19.05 6.78
C ARG A 225 10.20 -18.92 6.98
N HIS A 226 10.94 -20.03 6.93
CA HIS A 226 12.39 -20.06 7.09
C HIS A 226 13.13 -20.27 5.75
N ALA A 227 12.43 -20.10 4.62
CA ALA A 227 13.08 -20.16 3.32
C ALA A 227 14.14 -19.04 3.24
N PRO A 228 15.34 -19.32 2.70
CA PRO A 228 16.31 -18.27 2.46
C PRO A 228 15.69 -17.22 1.54
N PRO A 229 15.89 -15.91 1.80
CA PRO A 229 15.37 -14.88 0.93
C PRO A 229 15.94 -15.08 -0.48
N PRO A 230 15.17 -14.78 -1.53
CA PRO A 230 15.64 -14.91 -2.89
C PRO A 230 16.88 -14.05 -3.09
N GLU A 231 17.89 -14.62 -3.74
CA GLU A 231 19.18 -13.98 -3.96
C GLU A 231 18.96 -12.65 -4.69
N LYS A 232 19.49 -11.54 -4.15
CA LYS A 232 19.25 -10.16 -4.62
C LYS A 232 19.49 -9.95 -6.12
N ASP A 233 20.30 -10.80 -6.74
CA ASP A 233 20.67 -10.72 -8.16
C ASP A 233 19.55 -11.21 -9.11
N SER A 234 18.47 -11.78 -8.57
CA SER A 234 17.24 -12.11 -9.33
C SER A 234 16.25 -10.95 -9.46
N ILE A 235 16.54 -9.80 -8.83
CA ILE A 235 15.65 -8.62 -8.78
C ILE A 235 16.36 -7.40 -9.39
N THR A 236 16.79 -7.51 -10.65
CA THR A 236 17.01 -6.38 -11.55
C THR A 236 16.59 -6.78 -12.96
N PRO A 237 16.01 -5.86 -13.76
CA PRO A 237 15.18 -6.18 -14.92
C PRO A 237 15.88 -6.92 -16.06
#